data_AF-A0A960QCP8-F1
#
_entry.id   AF-A0A960QCP8-F1
#
_cell.length_a   1.000
_cell.length_b   1.000
_cell.length_c   1.000
_cell.angle_alpha   90.00
_cell.angle_beta   90.00
_cell.angle_gamma   90.00
#
_symmetry.space_group_name_H-M   'P 1'
#
loop_
_entity.id
_entity.type
_entity.pdbx_description
1 polymer ?
#
loop_
_entity_poly.entity_id
_entity_poly.type
_entity_poly.pdbx_seq_one_letter_code
_entity_poly.pdbx_strand_id
1 'polypeptide(L)'
;MEILVACPGCQRRRDLSGLEPGTTVPCSCGASYTVPAPFHGDADVVRCSSCGGPREAGEARCRFCKTEFTIHERDLDVVCSQCFHRASSRSRYCHHCGQPLLRDQASQSADMTCPACGDETRLSSRRLGTSAMAVLECRRCAGLWLDWQTFRMLEERAQAGAESGAATGPMGSLPVDLPPPGTRLYRPCPVCGKLMHRRNYGRSSGVLIDTCTEHGLWFDHDELGQILRWIGTGGLERQALRRQEELAAAERSRRVTADSPSVPTGSLDGGWLGGDDPFRNLDIVTELVRWVAGLLRGVGPWAR
;
A
#
# COMPACT_ATOMS: atom_id res chain seq x y z
N MET A 1 -8.06 -30.75 6.61
CA MET A 1 -7.09 -29.65 6.46
C MET A 1 -7.55 -28.82 5.29
N GLU A 2 -7.70 -27.51 5.45
CA GLU A 2 -8.13 -26.64 4.36
C GLU A 2 -7.03 -26.47 3.32
N ILE A 3 -7.33 -26.69 2.04
CA ILE A 3 -6.39 -26.52 0.93
C ILE A 3 -6.98 -25.51 -0.06
N LEU A 4 -6.64 -24.23 0.14
CA LEU A 4 -7.02 -23.15 -0.76
C LEU A 4 -5.93 -22.93 -1.81
N VAL A 5 -6.30 -23.03 -3.10
CA VAL A 5 -5.35 -22.85 -4.21
C VAL A 5 -5.87 -21.82 -5.20
N ALA A 6 -4.99 -20.92 -5.63
CA ALA A 6 -5.27 -19.96 -6.70
C ALA A 6 -4.90 -20.53 -8.06
N CYS A 7 -5.77 -20.37 -9.05
CA CYS A 7 -5.49 -20.75 -10.42
C CYS A 7 -4.33 -19.92 -11.00
N PRO A 8 -3.31 -20.54 -11.64
CA PRO A 8 -2.18 -19.79 -12.21
C PRO A 8 -2.58 -18.87 -13.36
N GLY A 9 -3.67 -19.17 -14.08
CA GLY A 9 -4.16 -18.38 -15.21
C GLY A 9 -4.99 -17.15 -14.80
N CYS A 10 -6.06 -17.36 -14.02
CA CYS A 10 -7.00 -16.28 -13.67
C CYS A 10 -6.98 -15.86 -12.20
N GLN A 11 -6.12 -16.47 -11.36
CA GLN A 11 -5.97 -16.15 -9.94
C GLN A 11 -7.22 -16.37 -9.07
N ARG A 12 -8.29 -16.95 -9.63
CA ARG A 12 -9.49 -17.36 -8.87
C ARG A 12 -9.12 -18.47 -7.87
N ARG A 13 -9.58 -18.31 -6.63
CA ARG A 13 -9.33 -19.24 -5.53
C ARG A 13 -10.38 -20.34 -5.48
N ARG A 14 -9.97 -21.56 -5.18
CA ARG A 14 -10.84 -22.71 -5.00
C ARG A 14 -10.41 -23.49 -3.77
N ASP A 15 -11.39 -23.95 -3.01
CA ASP A 15 -11.16 -24.91 -1.94
C ASP A 15 -11.06 -26.31 -2.56
N LEU A 16 -9.89 -26.93 -2.39
CA LEU A 16 -9.56 -28.27 -2.86
C LEU A 16 -9.41 -29.26 -1.69
N SER A 17 -9.93 -28.90 -0.51
CA SER A 17 -9.97 -29.78 0.65
C SER A 17 -10.63 -31.12 0.30
N GLY A 18 -9.96 -32.22 0.65
CA GLY A 18 -10.46 -33.57 0.40
C GLY A 18 -10.11 -34.16 -0.96
N LEU A 19 -9.44 -33.40 -1.86
CA LEU A 19 -8.85 -33.97 -3.07
C LEU A 19 -7.45 -34.53 -2.80
N GLU A 20 -7.07 -35.59 -3.51
CA GLU A 20 -5.74 -36.19 -3.34
C GLU A 20 -4.64 -35.27 -3.89
N PRO A 21 -3.53 -35.07 -3.16
CA PRO A 21 -2.34 -34.40 -3.68
C PRO A 21 -1.90 -34.94 -5.04
N GLY A 22 -1.59 -34.05 -5.98
CA GLY A 22 -1.24 -34.39 -7.36
C GLY A 22 -2.43 -34.44 -8.32
N THR A 23 -3.67 -34.45 -7.83
CA THR A 23 -4.87 -34.43 -8.68
C THR A 23 -4.90 -33.14 -9.53
N THR A 24 -5.08 -33.27 -10.84
CA THR A 24 -5.25 -32.12 -11.75
C THR A 24 -6.68 -31.62 -11.70
N VAL A 25 -6.87 -30.36 -11.36
CA VAL A 25 -8.17 -29.68 -11.32
C VAL A 25 -8.28 -28.64 -12.44
N PRO A 26 -9.40 -28.63 -13.19
CA PRO A 26 -9.65 -27.61 -14.22
C PRO A 26 -10.19 -26.31 -13.60
N CYS A 27 -9.85 -25.18 -14.21
CA CYS A 27 -10.39 -23.87 -13.90
C CYS A 27 -11.39 -23.41 -14.97
N SER A 28 -12.36 -22.58 -14.59
CA SER A 28 -13.30 -21.96 -15.52
C SER A 28 -12.64 -21.06 -16.56
N CYS A 29 -11.38 -20.64 -16.36
CA CYS A 29 -10.61 -19.86 -17.33
C CYS A 29 -9.87 -20.74 -18.36
N GLY A 30 -10.05 -22.07 -18.34
CA GLY A 30 -9.39 -23.01 -19.25
C GLY A 30 -8.02 -23.52 -18.80
N ALA A 31 -7.42 -22.94 -17.74
CA ALA A 31 -6.19 -23.46 -17.16
C ALA A 31 -6.44 -24.70 -16.27
N SER A 32 -5.42 -25.55 -16.11
CA SER A 32 -5.41 -26.66 -15.16
C SER A 32 -4.24 -26.52 -14.17
N TYR A 33 -4.44 -27.01 -12.95
CA TYR A 33 -3.44 -26.94 -11.88
C TYR A 33 -3.60 -28.13 -10.93
N THR A 34 -2.58 -28.46 -10.15
CA THR A 34 -2.57 -29.65 -9.30
C THR A 34 -2.85 -29.34 -7.83
N VAL A 35 -3.47 -30.29 -7.13
CA VAL A 35 -3.64 -30.24 -5.68
C VAL A 35 -2.26 -30.37 -5.02
N PRO A 36 -1.83 -29.42 -4.19
CA PRO A 36 -0.55 -29.50 -3.51
C PRO A 36 -0.58 -30.52 -2.36
N ALA A 37 0.55 -31.19 -2.12
CA ALA A 37 0.69 -32.02 -0.92
C ALA A 37 0.70 -31.13 0.35
N PRO A 38 -0.14 -31.44 1.36
CA PRO A 38 -0.13 -30.71 2.62
C PRO A 38 1.21 -30.90 3.33
N PHE A 39 1.81 -29.79 3.79
CA PHE A 39 3.03 -29.80 4.57
C PHE A 39 2.69 -29.46 6.02
N HIS A 40 3.06 -30.36 6.95
CA HIS A 40 3.05 -30.09 8.38
C HIS A 40 4.48 -29.72 8.79
N GLY A 41 4.61 -28.59 9.48
CA GLY A 41 5.83 -28.25 10.21
C GLY A 41 5.45 -27.99 11.65
N ASP A 42 6.27 -28.44 12.59
CA ASP A 42 6.14 -28.02 13.98
C ASP A 42 6.34 -26.50 14.07
N ALA A 43 5.53 -25.84 14.88
CA ALA A 43 5.73 -24.43 15.19
C ALA A 43 6.97 -24.32 16.08
N ASP A 44 8.09 -23.86 15.53
CA ASP A 44 9.26 -23.58 16.37
C ASP A 44 8.94 -22.46 17.36
N VAL A 45 9.42 -22.64 18.59
CA VAL A 45 9.39 -21.58 19.61
C VAL A 45 10.29 -20.45 19.13
N VAL A 46 9.69 -19.33 18.72
CA VAL A 46 10.46 -18.14 18.38
C VAL A 46 11.05 -17.53 19.65
N ARG A 47 12.35 -17.23 19.63
CA ARG A 47 13.10 -16.70 20.77
C ARG A 47 13.56 -15.27 20.51
N CYS A 48 13.75 -14.50 21.57
CA CYS A 48 14.35 -13.18 21.51
C CYS A 48 15.83 -13.27 21.11
N SER A 49 16.22 -12.56 20.05
CA SER A 49 17.59 -12.40 19.55
C SER A 49 18.50 -11.67 20.53
N SER A 50 17.94 -10.91 21.49
CA SER A 50 18.71 -10.15 22.47
C SER A 50 19.03 -10.96 23.74
N CYS A 51 18.12 -11.81 24.22
CA CYS A 51 18.29 -12.52 25.49
C CYS A 51 17.95 -14.02 25.47
N GLY A 52 17.47 -14.56 24.34
CA GLY A 52 17.09 -15.97 24.20
C GLY A 52 15.77 -16.40 24.83
N GLY A 53 15.05 -15.47 25.49
CA GLY A 53 13.75 -15.73 26.11
C GLY A 53 12.69 -16.16 25.08
N PRO A 54 11.81 -17.12 25.40
CA PRO A 54 10.72 -17.53 24.50
C PRO A 54 9.72 -16.39 24.28
N ARG A 55 9.21 -16.27 23.05
CA ARG A 55 8.11 -15.37 22.70
C ARG A 55 6.77 -16.08 22.91
N GLU A 56 5.89 -15.47 23.67
CA GLU A 56 4.49 -15.88 23.75
C GLU A 56 3.69 -15.23 22.60
N ALA A 57 2.61 -15.88 22.16
CA ALA A 57 1.84 -15.44 20.99
C ALA A 57 1.33 -14.01 21.18
N GLY A 58 1.54 -13.14 20.19
CA GLY A 58 1.08 -11.74 20.22
C GLY A 58 2.00 -10.74 20.93
N GLU A 59 3.04 -11.18 21.64
CA GLU A 59 3.93 -10.22 22.31
C GLU A 59 4.77 -9.42 21.30
N ALA A 60 4.73 -8.08 21.43
CA ALA A 60 5.55 -7.14 20.64
C ALA A 60 6.93 -6.86 21.25
N ARG A 61 7.12 -7.14 22.54
CA ARG A 61 8.35 -6.94 23.31
C ARG A 61 8.64 -8.17 24.14
N CYS A 62 9.92 -8.52 24.29
CA CYS A 62 10.34 -9.62 25.12
C CYS A 62 10.00 -9.34 26.59
N ARG A 63 9.25 -10.23 27.25
CA ARG A 63 8.94 -10.07 28.68
C ARG A 63 10.17 -10.02 29.59
N PHE A 64 11.29 -10.58 29.15
CA PHE A 64 12.55 -10.68 29.93
C PHE A 64 13.41 -9.43 29.79
N CYS A 65 13.96 -9.17 28.60
CA CYS A 65 14.88 -8.04 28.39
C CYS A 65 14.20 -6.76 27.90
N LYS A 66 12.89 -6.78 27.66
CA LYS A 66 12.06 -5.65 27.18
C LYS A 66 12.40 -5.13 25.78
N THR A 67 13.37 -5.73 25.09
CA THR A 67 13.68 -5.45 23.68
C THR A 67 12.48 -5.77 22.78
N GLU A 68 12.24 -4.94 21.77
CA GLU A 68 11.22 -5.16 20.74
C GLU A 68 11.59 -6.34 19.85
N PHE A 69 10.63 -7.23 19.58
CA PHE A 69 10.82 -8.29 18.59
C PHE A 69 10.87 -7.71 17.18
N THR A 70 11.92 -8.02 16.43
CA THR A 70 12.09 -7.75 15.00
C THR A 70 11.08 -8.51 14.16
N ILE A 71 10.96 -8.17 12.86
CA ILE A 71 10.10 -8.91 11.93
C ILE A 71 10.46 -10.40 11.83
N HIS A 72 11.74 -10.73 11.99
CA HIS A 72 12.22 -12.11 11.93
C HIS A 72 11.78 -12.91 13.16
N GLU A 73 11.90 -12.32 14.36
CA GLU A 73 11.38 -12.89 15.61
C GLU A 73 9.85 -12.93 15.66
N ARG A 74 9.19 -12.31 14.68
CA ARG A 74 7.74 -12.40 14.51
C ARG A 74 7.30 -13.43 13.49
N ASP A 75 8.25 -14.09 12.81
CA ASP A 75 7.98 -14.99 11.69
C ASP A 75 7.19 -14.28 10.56
N LEU A 76 7.59 -13.03 10.27
CA LEU A 76 6.99 -12.12 9.28
C LEU A 76 8.04 -11.60 8.29
N ASP A 77 8.94 -12.49 7.89
CA ASP A 77 10.14 -12.22 7.11
C ASP A 77 9.95 -12.39 5.59
N VAL A 78 8.76 -12.76 5.11
CA VAL A 78 8.41 -12.75 3.68
C VAL A 78 7.29 -11.77 3.39
N VAL A 79 7.44 -10.98 2.33
CA VAL A 79 6.37 -10.11 1.80
C VAL A 79 5.71 -10.81 0.62
N CYS A 80 4.39 -10.94 0.67
CA CYS A 80 3.62 -11.47 -0.46
C CYS A 80 3.68 -10.49 -1.64
N SER A 81 4.13 -10.96 -2.81
CA SER A 81 4.22 -10.13 -4.03
C SER A 81 2.87 -9.74 -4.64
N GLN A 82 1.76 -10.38 -4.21
CA GLN A 82 0.42 -10.04 -4.68
C GLN A 82 -0.26 -9.00 -3.77
N CYS A 83 -0.26 -9.23 -2.47
CA CYS A 83 -1.07 -8.43 -1.53
C CYS A 83 -0.23 -7.66 -0.50
N PHE A 84 1.10 -7.79 -0.55
CA PHE A 84 2.06 -7.11 0.31
C PHE A 84 1.94 -7.40 1.81
N HIS A 85 1.06 -8.35 2.16
CA HIS A 85 0.96 -8.86 3.51
C HIS A 85 2.24 -9.62 3.87
N ARG A 86 2.73 -9.38 5.09
CA ARG A 86 3.87 -10.12 5.63
C ARG A 86 3.43 -11.49 6.13
N ALA A 87 4.21 -12.49 5.82
CA ALA A 87 3.96 -13.87 6.23
C ALA A 87 5.27 -14.53 6.64
N SER A 88 5.12 -15.65 7.32
CA SER A 88 6.23 -16.56 7.61
C SER A 88 6.88 -17.06 6.34
N SER A 89 8.21 -17.06 6.30
CA SER A 89 8.99 -17.80 5.30
C SER A 89 8.73 -19.29 5.31
N ARG A 90 8.17 -19.85 6.37
CA ARG A 90 7.78 -21.26 6.47
C ARG A 90 6.49 -21.54 5.72
N SER A 91 5.60 -20.55 5.61
CA SER A 91 4.36 -20.68 4.86
C SER A 91 4.62 -20.86 3.36
N ARG A 92 3.90 -21.80 2.73
CA ARG A 92 3.92 -21.96 1.26
C ARG A 92 3.00 -20.96 0.57
N TYR A 93 1.93 -20.55 1.24
CA TYR A 93 0.92 -19.64 0.75
C TYR A 93 0.75 -18.45 1.70
N CYS A 94 0.42 -17.30 1.15
CA CYS A 94 0.05 -16.13 1.93
C CYS A 94 -1.27 -16.42 2.66
N HIS A 95 -1.29 -16.32 3.98
CA HIS A 95 -2.51 -16.54 4.77
C HIS A 95 -3.55 -15.43 4.59
N HIS A 96 -3.16 -14.28 4.01
CA HIS A 96 -4.08 -13.19 3.69
C HIS A 96 -4.71 -13.33 2.29
N CYS A 97 -3.92 -13.54 1.23
CA CYS A 97 -4.46 -13.63 -0.14
C CYS A 97 -4.47 -15.04 -0.76
N GLY A 98 -3.84 -16.03 -0.14
CA GLY A 98 -3.76 -17.41 -0.64
C GLY A 98 -2.75 -17.64 -1.77
N GLN A 99 -1.99 -16.62 -2.19
CA GLN A 99 -0.99 -16.77 -3.25
C GLN A 99 0.26 -17.49 -2.78
N PRO A 100 0.94 -18.28 -3.64
CA PRO A 100 2.24 -18.84 -3.33
C PRO A 100 3.22 -17.76 -2.89
N LEU A 101 3.92 -17.99 -1.79
CA LEU A 101 4.99 -17.11 -1.32
C LEU A 101 6.28 -17.44 -2.07
N LEU A 102 6.88 -16.44 -2.70
CA LEU A 102 8.18 -16.57 -3.35
C LEU A 102 9.28 -16.48 -2.29
N ARG A 103 10.06 -17.56 -2.17
CA ARG A 103 11.09 -17.72 -1.14
C ARG A 103 12.43 -17.08 -1.52
N ASP A 104 12.70 -16.94 -2.82
CA ASP A 104 13.94 -16.32 -3.33
C ASP A 104 13.82 -14.78 -3.42
N GLN A 105 13.32 -14.18 -2.34
CA GLN A 105 13.24 -12.72 -2.17
C GLN A 105 14.23 -12.29 -1.09
N ALA A 106 15.47 -12.80 -1.18
CA ALA A 106 16.54 -12.50 -0.23
C ALA A 106 16.75 -10.98 -0.13
N SER A 107 16.77 -10.49 1.10
CA SER A 107 16.95 -9.06 1.35
C SER A 107 18.43 -8.71 1.44
N GLN A 108 18.85 -7.70 0.67
CA GLN A 108 20.22 -7.19 0.71
C GLN A 108 20.23 -5.85 1.46
N SER A 109 21.24 -5.60 2.31
CA SER A 109 21.34 -4.31 2.99
C SER A 109 21.46 -3.18 1.96
N ALA A 110 20.72 -2.10 2.15
CA ALA A 110 20.82 -0.89 1.37
C ALA A 110 21.47 0.22 2.21
N ASP A 111 22.10 1.19 1.55
CA ASP A 111 22.74 2.33 2.23
C ASP A 111 21.73 3.34 2.78
N MET A 112 20.44 3.20 2.49
CA MET A 112 19.41 4.11 2.97
C MET A 112 18.98 3.80 4.41
N THR A 113 18.60 4.82 5.17
CA THR A 113 18.09 4.68 6.55
C THR A 113 16.57 4.70 6.59
N CYS A 114 16.01 4.08 7.63
CA CYS A 114 14.57 4.03 7.83
C CYS A 114 14.08 5.38 8.39
N PRO A 115 13.17 6.07 7.69
CA PRO A 115 12.72 7.40 8.10
C PRO A 115 11.79 7.36 9.32
N ALA A 116 11.18 6.20 9.61
CA ALA A 116 10.34 5.99 10.78
C ALA A 116 11.16 5.59 12.03
N CYS A 117 12.17 4.74 11.89
CA CYS A 117 13.01 4.27 13.00
C CYS A 117 14.19 5.21 13.31
N GLY A 118 14.63 6.00 12.33
CA GLY A 118 15.79 6.89 12.44
C GLY A 118 17.07 6.32 11.83
N ASP A 119 18.14 7.09 11.94
CA ASP A 119 19.38 6.93 11.16
C ASP A 119 20.19 5.68 11.54
N GLU A 120 19.94 5.11 12.71
CA GLU A 120 20.57 3.88 13.19
C GLU A 120 20.04 2.62 12.48
N THR A 121 18.89 2.72 11.80
CA THR A 121 18.23 1.56 11.19
C THR A 121 18.37 1.62 9.67
N ARG A 122 19.17 0.72 9.09
CA ARG A 122 19.31 0.59 7.63
C ARG A 122 18.10 -0.14 7.02
N LEU A 123 17.74 0.27 5.81
CA LEU A 123 16.76 -0.44 4.99
C LEU A 123 17.41 -1.64 4.30
N SER A 124 16.58 -2.59 3.87
CA SER A 124 17.01 -3.76 3.11
C SER A 124 16.23 -3.82 1.81
N SER A 125 16.91 -3.95 0.68
CA SER A 125 16.30 -4.14 -0.63
C SER A 125 15.76 -5.55 -0.76
N ARG A 126 14.49 -5.66 -1.16
CA ARG A 126 13.76 -6.91 -1.39
C ARG A 126 13.14 -6.88 -2.77
N ARG A 127 13.38 -7.93 -3.56
CA ARG A 127 12.69 -8.14 -4.84
C ARG A 127 11.23 -8.53 -4.58
N LEU A 128 10.33 -8.10 -5.45
CA LEU A 128 8.92 -8.44 -5.41
C LEU A 128 8.53 -9.28 -6.62
N GLY A 129 8.03 -10.48 -6.38
CA GLY A 129 7.55 -11.30 -7.48
C GLY A 129 8.70 -11.89 -8.31
N THR A 130 8.39 -12.24 -9.54
CA THR A 130 9.36 -12.60 -10.59
C THR A 130 9.76 -11.41 -11.46
N SER A 131 9.20 -10.23 -11.19
CA SER A 131 9.50 -8.99 -11.91
C SER A 131 10.81 -8.37 -11.42
N ALA A 132 11.41 -7.48 -12.22
CA ALA A 132 12.59 -6.70 -11.82
C ALA A 132 12.30 -5.61 -10.77
N MET A 133 11.13 -5.65 -10.13
CA MET A 133 10.73 -4.68 -9.11
C MET A 133 11.40 -5.01 -7.77
N ALA A 134 11.92 -3.99 -7.12
CA ALA A 134 12.47 -4.09 -5.77
C ALA A 134 11.92 -2.97 -4.90
N VAL A 135 11.80 -3.24 -3.62
CA VAL A 135 11.40 -2.27 -2.59
C VAL A 135 12.41 -2.28 -1.48
N LEU A 136 12.55 -1.14 -0.80
CA LEU A 136 13.35 -1.12 0.42
C LEU A 136 12.43 -1.29 1.61
N GLU A 137 12.75 -2.24 2.49
CA GLU A 137 11.98 -2.51 3.69
C GLU A 137 12.79 -2.23 4.96
N CYS A 138 12.10 -1.83 6.02
CA CYS A 138 12.67 -1.79 7.35
C CYS A 138 12.40 -3.11 8.08
N ARG A 139 13.45 -3.79 8.54
CA ARG A 139 13.34 -5.03 9.32
C ARG A 139 12.93 -4.83 10.79
N ARG A 140 12.74 -3.58 11.21
CA ARG A 140 12.27 -3.21 12.55
C ARG A 140 10.79 -2.83 12.56
N CYS A 141 10.42 -1.77 11.83
CA CYS A 141 9.02 -1.28 11.80
C CYS A 141 8.17 -1.85 10.66
N ALA A 142 8.73 -2.75 9.84
CA ALA A 142 8.05 -3.36 8.69
C ALA A 142 7.62 -2.40 7.56
N GLY A 143 7.94 -1.10 7.65
CA GLY A 143 7.63 -0.11 6.61
C GLY A 143 8.39 -0.33 5.30
N LEU A 144 7.83 0.21 4.22
CA LEU A 144 8.28 0.04 2.84
C LEU A 144 8.53 1.40 2.18
N TRP A 145 9.62 1.48 1.43
CA TRP A 145 9.94 2.57 0.53
C TRP A 145 9.86 2.09 -0.92
N LEU A 146 9.10 2.82 -1.73
CA LEU A 146 8.93 2.59 -3.15
C LEU A 146 9.26 3.85 -3.91
N ASP A 147 10.01 3.73 -5.01
CA ASP A 147 10.09 4.81 -5.99
C ASP A 147 8.76 4.97 -6.75
N TRP A 148 8.61 6.10 -7.43
CA TRP A 148 7.41 6.43 -8.20
C TRP A 148 7.08 5.42 -9.30
N GLN A 149 8.08 4.90 -10.00
CA GLN A 149 7.86 3.96 -11.10
C GLN A 149 7.32 2.63 -10.58
N THR A 150 7.94 2.11 -9.52
CA THR A 150 7.52 0.89 -8.83
C THR A 150 6.12 1.03 -8.29
N PHE A 151 5.79 2.15 -7.64
CA PHE A 151 4.43 2.37 -7.13
C PHE A 151 3.38 2.42 -8.26
N ARG A 152 3.66 3.13 -9.36
CA ARG A 152 2.76 3.21 -10.51
C ARG A 152 2.46 1.85 -11.13
N MET A 153 3.47 1.00 -11.28
CA MET A 153 3.26 -0.38 -11.79
C MET A 153 2.33 -1.19 -10.89
N LEU A 154 2.37 -0.96 -9.57
CA LEU A 154 1.47 -1.63 -8.62
C LEU A 154 0.04 -1.09 -8.68
N GLU A 155 -0.13 0.23 -8.86
CA GLU A 155 -1.45 0.83 -9.07
C GLU A 155 -2.11 0.29 -10.34
N GLU A 156 -1.39 0.27 -11.46
CA GLU A 156 -1.86 -0.26 -12.74
C GLU A 156 -2.25 -1.74 -12.64
N ARG A 157 -1.43 -2.55 -11.96
CA ARG A 157 -1.74 -3.95 -11.67
C ARG A 157 -3.01 -4.11 -10.82
N ALA A 158 -3.19 -3.27 -9.81
CA ALA A 158 -4.36 -3.33 -8.93
C ALA A 158 -5.65 -2.93 -9.66
N GLN A 159 -5.60 -1.93 -10.54
CA GLN A 159 -6.72 -1.52 -11.39
C GLN A 159 -7.10 -2.62 -12.38
N ALA A 160 -6.12 -3.19 -13.10
CA ALA A 160 -6.38 -4.30 -14.04
C ALA A 160 -7.00 -5.53 -13.33
N GLY A 161 -6.60 -5.79 -12.08
CA GLY A 161 -7.20 -6.82 -11.24
C GLY A 161 -8.66 -6.53 -10.84
N ALA A 162 -9.02 -5.26 -10.67
CA ALA A 162 -10.40 -4.83 -10.41
C ALA A 162 -11.30 -5.09 -11.62
N GLU A 163 -10.85 -4.68 -12.81
CA GLU A 163 -11.57 -4.84 -14.08
C GLU A 163 -11.81 -6.32 -14.42
N SER A 164 -10.83 -7.17 -14.11
CA SER A 164 -10.90 -8.61 -14.39
C SER A 164 -11.80 -9.40 -13.42
N GLY A 165 -12.39 -8.75 -12.40
CA GLY A 165 -13.17 -9.43 -11.37
C GLY A 165 -12.36 -10.42 -10.53
N ALA A 166 -11.02 -10.34 -10.58
CA ALA A 166 -10.09 -11.14 -9.79
C ALA A 166 -9.91 -10.58 -8.37
N ALA A 167 -10.81 -9.67 -7.95
CA ALA A 167 -10.83 -9.06 -6.65
C ALA A 167 -10.63 -10.13 -5.57
N THR A 168 -9.49 -10.04 -4.89
CA THR A 168 -9.28 -10.72 -3.63
C THR A 168 -10.36 -10.21 -2.69
N GLY A 169 -11.40 -11.02 -2.48
CA GLY A 169 -12.47 -10.71 -1.53
C GLY A 169 -11.89 -10.31 -0.17
N PRO A 170 -12.64 -9.58 0.67
CA PRO A 170 -12.16 -9.06 1.94
C PRO A 170 -11.85 -10.24 2.86
N MET A 171 -10.60 -10.67 2.88
CA MET A 171 -10.09 -11.55 3.91
C MET A 171 -9.63 -10.60 5.01
N GLY A 172 -10.33 -10.63 6.14
CA GLY A 172 -10.01 -9.77 7.28
C GLY A 172 -8.53 -9.87 7.59
N SER A 173 -7.86 -8.72 7.67
CA SER A 173 -6.54 -8.64 8.28
C SER A 173 -6.69 -9.08 9.73
N LEU A 174 -6.13 -10.22 10.09
CA LEU A 174 -5.87 -10.48 11.51
C LEU A 174 -4.98 -9.34 12.01
N PRO A 175 -5.32 -8.68 13.14
CA PRO A 175 -4.45 -7.67 13.72
C PRO A 175 -3.11 -8.33 14.03
N VAL A 176 -2.08 -7.97 13.27
CA VAL A 176 -0.71 -8.22 13.71
C VAL A 176 -0.36 -7.05 14.60
N ASP A 177 -0.17 -7.32 15.89
CA ASP A 177 0.30 -6.34 16.89
C ASP A 177 1.76 -5.95 16.63
N LEU A 178 2.02 -5.30 15.50
CA LEU A 178 3.27 -4.63 15.22
C LEU A 178 3.31 -3.33 16.03
N PRO A 179 4.51 -2.91 16.49
CA PRO A 179 4.63 -1.69 17.24
C PRO A 179 4.05 -0.55 16.40
N PRO A 180 3.39 0.42 17.03
CA PRO A 180 2.82 1.55 16.32
C PRO A 180 3.90 2.16 15.41
N PRO A 181 3.52 2.60 14.20
CA PRO A 181 4.45 3.21 13.27
C PRO A 181 5.31 4.25 13.98
N GLY A 182 6.61 4.28 13.64
CA GLY A 182 7.61 5.06 14.37
C GLY A 182 7.13 6.47 14.69
N THR A 183 7.37 6.91 15.93
CA THR A 183 6.85 8.12 16.60
C THR A 183 7.19 9.45 15.93
N ARG A 184 7.94 9.43 14.82
CA ARG A 184 8.30 10.62 14.05
C ARG A 184 7.12 11.07 13.20
N LEU A 185 6.51 12.19 13.61
CA LEU A 185 5.46 12.90 12.86
C LEU A 185 5.98 13.42 11.51
N TYR A 186 7.24 13.85 11.46
CA TYR A 186 7.92 14.34 10.26
C TYR A 186 9.04 13.40 9.88
N ARG A 187 9.01 12.91 8.64
CA ARG A 187 9.89 11.86 8.15
C ARG A 187 10.73 12.38 6.98
N PRO A 188 12.07 12.28 7.04
CA PRO A 188 12.92 12.66 5.92
C PRO A 188 12.82 11.64 4.79
N CYS A 189 12.96 12.07 3.54
CA CYS A 189 13.09 11.17 2.41
C CYS A 189 14.40 10.38 2.53
N PRO A 190 14.38 9.03 2.38
CA PRO A 190 15.60 8.22 2.45
C PRO A 190 16.63 8.52 1.34
N VAL A 191 16.21 9.22 0.28
CA VAL A 191 17.06 9.57 -0.87
C VAL A 191 17.64 10.98 -0.74
N CYS A 192 16.80 12.01 -0.50
CA CYS A 192 17.25 13.41 -0.50
C CYS A 192 17.22 14.10 0.87
N GLY A 193 16.73 13.44 1.93
CA GLY A 193 16.64 14.01 3.28
C GLY A 193 15.55 15.07 3.48
N LYS A 194 14.93 15.61 2.42
CA LYS A 194 13.81 16.56 2.53
C LYS A 194 12.63 15.93 3.28
N LEU A 195 11.90 16.73 4.07
CA LEU A 195 10.72 16.25 4.78
C LEU A 195 9.63 15.83 3.80
N MET A 196 9.09 14.63 4.01
CA MET A 196 7.99 14.09 3.23
C MET A 196 6.64 14.65 3.70
N HIS A 197 5.69 14.75 2.76
CA HIS A 197 4.34 15.18 3.05
C HIS A 197 3.47 14.00 3.44
N ARG A 198 3.00 13.98 4.70
CA ARG A 198 2.01 13.00 5.17
C ARG A 198 0.61 13.37 4.68
N ARG A 199 -0.04 12.51 3.89
CA ARG A 199 -1.37 12.76 3.31
C ARG A 199 -2.20 11.49 3.24
N ASN A 200 -3.52 11.62 3.27
CA ASN A 200 -4.44 10.51 3.01
C ASN A 200 -4.41 10.18 1.51
N TYR A 201 -4.07 8.94 1.15
CA TYR A 201 -4.04 8.49 -0.24
C TYR A 201 -5.44 8.60 -0.85
N GLY A 202 -5.55 9.20 -2.04
CA GLY A 202 -6.85 9.46 -2.68
C GLY A 202 -7.82 10.30 -1.83
N ARG A 203 -7.33 11.05 -0.82
CA ARG A 203 -8.11 11.89 0.14
C ARG A 203 -9.23 11.18 0.92
N SER A 204 -9.49 9.91 0.64
CA SER A 204 -10.68 9.18 1.08
C SER A 204 -10.43 7.68 1.30
N SER A 205 -9.19 7.19 1.06
CA SER A 205 -8.85 5.79 1.34
C SER A 205 -8.81 5.49 2.82
N GLY A 206 -8.53 6.50 3.65
CA GLY A 206 -8.30 6.32 5.10
C GLY A 206 -6.87 5.89 5.43
N VAL A 207 -6.02 5.69 4.42
CA VAL A 207 -4.62 5.29 4.57
C VAL A 207 -3.73 6.52 4.44
N LEU A 208 -2.92 6.79 5.47
CA LEU A 208 -1.93 7.86 5.43
C LEU A 208 -0.69 7.35 4.70
N ILE A 209 -0.05 8.21 3.92
CA ILE A 209 1.23 7.91 3.24
C ILE A 209 2.15 9.11 3.38
N ASP A 210 3.46 8.88 3.44
CA ASP A 210 4.44 9.95 3.40
C ASP A 210 5.06 10.02 1.99
N THR A 211 4.95 11.19 1.35
CA THR A 211 5.36 11.37 -0.05
C THR A 211 6.51 12.34 -0.20
N CYS A 212 7.54 11.92 -0.94
CA CYS A 212 8.55 12.81 -1.50
C CYS A 212 8.22 13.09 -2.97
N THR A 213 8.03 14.36 -3.31
CA THR A 213 7.64 14.78 -4.67
C THR A 213 8.60 14.28 -5.76
N GLU A 214 9.89 14.18 -5.45
CA GLU A 214 10.93 13.83 -6.43
C GLU A 214 11.21 12.32 -6.49
N HIS A 215 11.19 11.61 -5.36
CA HIS A 215 11.80 10.28 -5.29
C HIS A 215 10.82 9.12 -5.11
N GLY A 216 9.75 9.29 -4.35
CA GLY A 216 8.86 8.18 -4.05
C GLY A 216 8.05 8.33 -2.77
N LEU A 217 7.63 7.19 -2.23
CA LEU A 217 6.67 7.10 -1.14
C LEU A 217 7.14 6.14 -0.06
N TRP A 218 6.81 6.50 1.17
CA TRP A 218 6.94 5.64 2.35
C TRP A 218 5.57 5.17 2.80
N PHE A 219 5.48 3.88 3.10
CA PHE A 219 4.32 3.20 3.66
C PHE A 219 4.72 2.57 4.99
N ASP A 220 3.96 2.84 6.04
CA ASP A 220 4.03 2.08 7.28
C ASP A 220 3.48 0.66 7.06
N HIS A 221 3.56 -0.15 8.12
CA HIS A 221 3.10 -1.53 8.08
C HIS A 221 1.64 -1.64 7.57
N ASP A 222 1.44 -2.53 6.59
CA ASP A 222 0.16 -2.83 5.92
C ASP A 222 -0.48 -1.69 5.11
N GLU A 223 0.05 -0.46 5.11
CA GLU A 223 -0.54 0.67 4.38
C GLU A 223 -0.57 0.43 2.86
N LEU A 224 0.53 -0.07 2.28
CA LEU A 224 0.57 -0.40 0.85
C LEU A 224 -0.47 -1.47 0.49
N GLY A 225 -0.59 -2.52 1.31
CA GLY A 225 -1.59 -3.58 1.10
C GLY A 225 -3.01 -3.03 1.15
N GLN A 226 -3.31 -2.11 2.08
CA GLN A 226 -4.60 -1.45 2.18
C GLN A 226 -4.91 -0.60 0.94
N ILE A 227 -3.94 0.16 0.44
CA ILE A 227 -4.10 0.99 -0.77
C ILE A 227 -4.40 0.13 -1.99
N LEU A 228 -3.62 -0.93 -2.21
CA LEU A 228 -3.85 -1.80 -3.38
C LEU A 228 -5.19 -2.52 -3.32
N ARG A 229 -5.68 -2.88 -2.12
CA ARG A 229 -7.06 -3.39 -1.94
C ARG A 229 -8.11 -2.32 -2.23
N TRP A 230 -7.91 -1.11 -1.75
CA TRP A 230 -8.82 0.01 -1.99
C TRP A 230 -8.92 0.32 -3.49
N ILE A 231 -7.79 0.33 -4.21
CA ILE A 231 -7.75 0.45 -5.67
C ILE A 231 -8.47 -0.74 -6.32
N GLY A 232 -8.10 -1.97 -5.95
CA GLY A 232 -8.65 -3.21 -6.52
C GLY A 232 -10.16 -3.41 -6.32
N THR A 233 -10.77 -2.66 -5.40
CA THR A 233 -12.23 -2.65 -5.18
C THR A 233 -12.93 -1.48 -5.88
N GLY A 234 -12.24 -0.74 -6.75
CA GLY A 234 -12.78 0.41 -7.49
C GLY A 234 -12.78 1.72 -6.70
N GLY A 235 -11.83 1.89 -5.77
CA GLY A 235 -11.74 3.08 -4.92
C GLY A 235 -11.50 4.36 -5.72
N LEU A 236 -10.70 4.28 -6.79
CA LEU A 236 -10.36 5.41 -7.64
C LEU A 236 -11.56 5.90 -8.45
N GLU A 237 -12.37 5.00 -9.04
CA GLU A 237 -13.59 5.41 -9.75
C GLU A 237 -14.58 6.08 -8.79
N ARG A 238 -14.78 5.50 -7.60
CA ARG A 238 -15.65 6.09 -6.56
C ARG A 238 -15.16 7.47 -6.12
N GLN A 239 -13.85 7.68 -6.08
CA GLN A 239 -13.27 8.98 -5.74
C GLN A 239 -13.48 9.99 -6.88
N ALA A 240 -13.24 9.58 -8.12
CA ALA A 240 -13.43 10.43 -9.30
C ALA A 240 -14.88 10.90 -9.42
N LEU A 241 -15.84 9.99 -9.21
CA LEU A 241 -17.28 10.31 -9.22
C LEU A 241 -17.63 11.33 -8.13
N ARG A 242 -17.21 11.09 -6.88
CA ARG A 242 -17.45 12.02 -5.76
C ARG A 242 -16.87 13.41 -6.04
N ARG A 243 -15.66 13.49 -6.62
CA ARG A 243 -15.05 14.77 -6.98
C ARG A 243 -15.86 15.51 -8.05
N GLN A 244 -16.39 14.80 -9.04
CA GLN A 244 -17.27 15.42 -10.05
C GLN A 244 -18.55 15.96 -9.42
N GLU A 245 -19.16 15.20 -8.51
CA GLU A 245 -20.35 15.63 -7.77
C GLU A 245 -20.09 16.85 -6.91
N GLU A 246 -18.96 16.89 -6.18
CA GLU A 246 -18.53 18.03 -5.37
C GLU A 246 -18.30 19.28 -6.23
N LEU A 247 -17.61 19.15 -7.37
CA LEU A 247 -17.39 20.27 -8.29
C LEU A 247 -18.72 20.78 -8.87
N ALA A 248 -19.63 19.88 -9.25
CA ALA A 248 -20.95 20.25 -9.74
C ALA A 248 -21.80 20.93 -8.64
N ALA A 249 -21.70 20.47 -7.40
CA ALA A 249 -22.39 21.09 -6.25
C ALA A 249 -21.83 22.48 -5.92
N ALA A 250 -20.50 22.65 -5.99
CA ALA A 250 -19.85 23.94 -5.79
C ALA A 250 -20.25 24.95 -6.88
N GLU A 251 -20.32 24.51 -8.14
CA GLU A 251 -20.78 25.34 -9.26
C GLU A 251 -22.26 25.74 -9.11
N ARG A 252 -23.15 24.79 -8.73
CA ARG A 252 -24.55 25.10 -8.42
C ARG A 252 -24.68 26.13 -7.29
N SER A 253 -23.90 25.97 -6.22
CA SER A 253 -23.90 26.89 -5.08
C SER A 253 -23.44 28.30 -5.50
N ARG A 254 -22.38 28.40 -6.33
CA ARG A 254 -21.91 29.69 -6.86
C ARG A 254 -22.97 30.41 -7.69
N ARG A 255 -23.73 29.68 -8.52
CA ARG A 255 -24.82 30.29 -9.32
C ARG A 255 -25.94 30.84 -8.43
N VAL A 256 -26.37 30.08 -7.42
CA VAL A 256 -27.39 30.54 -6.46
C VAL A 256 -26.92 31.78 -5.69
N THR A 257 -25.66 31.85 -5.28
CA THR A 257 -25.11 33.04 -4.61
C THR A 257 -24.93 34.24 -5.54
N ALA A 258 -24.66 34.02 -6.82
CA ALA A 258 -24.50 35.09 -7.81
C ALA A 258 -25.85 35.67 -8.28
N ASP A 259 -26.92 34.88 -8.22
CA ASP A 259 -28.28 35.26 -8.63
C ASP A 259 -29.15 35.76 -7.46
N SER A 260 -28.58 35.87 -6.25
CA SER A 260 -29.27 36.51 -5.12
C SER A 260 -29.24 38.03 -5.31
N PRO A 261 -30.40 38.72 -5.34
CA PRO A 261 -30.43 40.16 -5.44
C PRO A 261 -29.74 40.77 -4.21
N SER A 262 -28.86 41.74 -4.45
CA SER A 262 -28.23 42.52 -3.38
C SER A 262 -29.33 43.20 -2.56
N VAL A 263 -29.55 42.71 -1.35
CA VAL A 263 -30.33 43.44 -0.34
C VAL A 263 -29.55 44.73 -0.05
N PRO A 264 -30.12 45.92 -0.24
CA PRO A 264 -29.42 47.16 0.04
C PRO A 264 -29.11 47.22 1.53
N THR A 265 -27.82 47.14 1.86
CA THR A 265 -27.29 47.29 3.21
C THR A 265 -27.51 48.73 3.66
N GLY A 266 -28.50 48.93 4.53
CA GLY A 266 -28.61 50.15 5.33
C GLY A 266 -27.36 50.30 6.20
N SER A 267 -26.73 51.47 6.09
CA SER A 267 -25.57 51.92 6.84
C SER A 267 -25.71 51.68 8.34
N LEU A 268 -24.89 50.81 8.90
CA LEU A 268 -24.48 50.86 10.30
C LEU A 268 -22.96 50.79 10.35
N ASP A 269 -22.38 51.93 10.70
CA ASP A 269 -20.97 52.14 10.92
C ASP A 269 -20.47 51.20 12.04
N GLY A 270 -19.47 50.39 11.71
CA GLY A 270 -18.85 49.47 12.66
C GLY A 270 -17.62 48.83 12.04
N GLY A 271 -16.47 49.47 12.22
CA GLY A 271 -15.18 49.04 11.69
C GLY A 271 -14.78 47.64 12.17
N TRP A 272 -14.41 46.78 11.22
CA TRP A 272 -13.71 45.52 11.47
C TRP A 272 -12.39 45.53 10.71
N LEU A 273 -11.32 45.28 11.46
CA LEU A 273 -9.93 45.24 10.99
C LEU A 273 -9.71 43.99 10.14
N GLY A 274 -9.05 44.19 9.00
CA GLY A 274 -8.66 43.14 8.05
C GLY A 274 -7.68 42.14 8.65
N GLY A 275 -7.91 40.86 8.33
CA GLY A 275 -6.95 39.78 8.45
C GLY A 275 -6.88 39.08 7.10
N ASP A 276 -5.80 39.36 6.37
CA ASP A 276 -5.45 38.67 5.13
C ASP A 276 -5.12 37.21 5.44
N ASP A 277 -5.86 36.27 4.83
CA ASP A 277 -5.60 34.84 4.88
C ASP A 277 -4.83 34.42 3.60
N PRO A 278 -3.53 34.10 3.67
CA PRO A 278 -2.69 33.95 2.47
C PRO A 278 -2.66 32.53 1.88
N PHE A 279 -3.54 31.61 2.27
CA PHE A 279 -3.47 30.21 1.81
C PHE A 279 -4.62 29.80 0.89
N ARG A 280 -4.70 30.45 -0.28
CA ARG A 280 -5.48 29.98 -1.43
C ARG A 280 -4.58 29.27 -2.46
N ASN A 281 -4.86 27.99 -2.66
CA ASN A 281 -4.73 27.20 -3.90
C ASN A 281 -3.37 27.16 -4.62
N LEU A 282 -2.69 26.00 -4.54
CA LEU A 282 -1.96 25.46 -5.70
C LEU A 282 -2.02 23.92 -5.71
N ASP A 283 -2.87 23.40 -6.59
CA ASP A 283 -3.22 21.99 -6.78
C ASP A 283 -2.30 21.37 -7.86
N ILE A 284 -1.26 20.62 -7.46
CA ILE A 284 -0.28 20.00 -8.38
C ILE A 284 -0.88 18.82 -9.19
N VAL A 285 -1.97 18.23 -8.73
CA VAL A 285 -2.53 17.00 -9.34
C VAL A 285 -3.31 17.27 -10.64
N THR A 286 -3.72 18.51 -10.90
CA THR A 286 -4.43 18.91 -12.13
C THR A 286 -3.52 19.36 -13.27
N GLU A 287 -2.27 19.76 -13.00
CA GLU A 287 -1.31 20.14 -14.05
C GLU A 287 -0.67 18.92 -14.72
N LEU A 288 -0.51 17.80 -14.01
CA LEU A 288 0.08 16.59 -14.58
C LEU A 288 -0.82 15.93 -15.66
N VAL A 289 -2.14 15.98 -15.48
CA VAL A 289 -3.12 15.45 -16.46
C VAL A 289 -3.20 16.34 -17.70
N ARG A 290 -3.00 17.66 -17.57
CA ARG A 290 -2.94 18.59 -18.71
C ARG A 290 -1.61 18.49 -19.48
N TRP A 291 -0.50 18.26 -18.79
CA TRP A 291 0.81 18.08 -19.43
C TRP A 291 0.89 16.81 -20.28
N VAL A 292 0.33 15.69 -19.80
CA VAL A 292 0.28 14.42 -20.56
C VAL A 292 -0.68 14.48 -21.76
N ALA A 293 -1.79 15.24 -21.67
CA ALA A 293 -2.70 15.44 -22.81
C ALA A 293 -2.13 16.37 -23.91
N GLY A 294 -1.13 17.19 -23.58
CA GLY A 294 -0.43 18.06 -24.54
C GLY A 294 0.62 17.33 -25.39
N LEU A 295 1.30 16.32 -24.81
CA LEU A 295 2.33 15.54 -25.50
C LEU A 295 1.78 14.58 -26.58
N LEU A 296 0.48 14.26 -26.54
CA LEU A 296 -0.18 13.42 -27.54
C LEU A 296 -0.77 14.19 -28.74
N ARG A 297 -0.67 15.53 -28.78
CA ARG A 297 -1.11 16.36 -29.92
C ARG A 297 0.04 16.98 -30.73
N GLY A 298 1.29 16.58 -30.46
CA GLY A 298 2.48 17.19 -31.03
C GLY A 298 3.27 16.32 -32.02
N VAL A 299 2.71 15.22 -32.53
CA VAL A 299 3.42 14.36 -33.50
C VAL A 299 2.65 14.28 -34.81
N GLY A 300 3.09 15.09 -35.77
CA GLY A 300 2.74 15.06 -37.19
C GLY A 300 3.59 16.09 -37.95
N PRO A 301 3.83 15.90 -39.25
CA PRO A 301 4.91 15.08 -39.79
C PRO A 301 5.92 15.92 -40.57
N TRP A 302 7.23 15.69 -40.41
CA TRP A 302 8.22 16.24 -41.34
C TRP A 302 9.12 15.13 -41.87
N ALA A 303 8.77 14.71 -43.09
CA ALA A 303 9.63 14.01 -44.01
C ALA A 303 10.70 14.96 -44.56
N ARG A 304 11.96 14.54 -44.50
CA ARG A 304 12.89 14.50 -45.64
C ARG A 304 14.18 13.82 -45.25
#